data_AF-A0A958CAG6-F1
#
_entry.id   AF-A0A958CAG6-F1
#
_cell.length_a   1.000
_cell.length_b   1.000
_cell.length_c   1.000
_cell.angle_alpha   90.00
_cell.angle_beta   90.00
_cell.angle_gamma   90.00
#
_symmetry.space_group_name_H-M   'P 1'
#
loop_
_entity.id
_entity.type
_entity.pdbx_description
1 polymer ?
#
loop_
_entity_poly.entity_id
_entity_poly.type
_entity_poly.pdbx_seq_one_letter_code
_entity_poly.pdbx_strand_id
1 'polypeptide(L)' 'LRALAAEGIQHGHMALHARQAALAAGVPADQVDRVAAQLAAEENVKASRAAEIWAAQRGEDNEQ' A
#
# COMPACT_ATOMS: atom_id res chain seq x y z
N LEU A 1 -30.63 -13.39 -2.02
CA LEU A 1 -29.43 -13.99 -2.64
C LEU A 1 -28.25 -13.05 -2.37
N ARG A 2 -27.28 -13.50 -1.58
CA ARG A 2 -26.21 -12.69 -0.98
C ARG A 2 -25.02 -12.60 -1.93
N ALA A 3 -25.17 -11.87 -3.04
CA ALA A 3 -24.11 -11.61 -3.99
C ALA A 3 -23.23 -10.42 -3.57
N LEU A 4 -22.64 -10.47 -2.37
CA LEU A 4 -21.66 -9.47 -1.90
C LEU A 4 -20.25 -10.06 -1.76
N ALA A 5 -20.05 -11.33 -2.11
CA ALA A 5 -18.77 -12.01 -1.90
C ALA A 5 -17.76 -11.76 -3.03
N ALA A 6 -18.18 -11.34 -4.22
CA ALA A 6 -17.27 -11.16 -5.35
C ALA A 6 -16.59 -9.77 -5.38
N GLU A 7 -17.33 -8.70 -5.10
CA GLU A 7 -16.80 -7.33 -5.07
C GLU A 7 -15.83 -7.10 -3.90
N GLY A 8 -16.09 -7.73 -2.75
CA GLY A 8 -15.20 -7.64 -1.58
C GLY A 8 -13.87 -8.37 -1.77
N ILE A 9 -13.86 -9.48 -2.53
CA ILE A 9 -12.63 -10.22 -2.84
C ILE A 9 -11.77 -9.37 -3.79
N GLN A 10 -12.36 -8.78 -4.84
CA GLN A 10 -11.60 -7.95 -5.80
C GLN A 10 -10.93 -6.73 -5.15
N HIS A 11 -11.59 -6.05 -4.21
CA HIS A 11 -10.95 -4.95 -3.44
C HIS A 11 -9.81 -5.45 -2.54
N GLY A 12 -9.93 -6.66 -1.98
CA GLY A 12 -8.89 -7.27 -1.16
C GLY A 12 -7.61 -7.59 -1.93
N HIS A 13 -7.71 -7.97 -3.22
CA HIS A 13 -6.54 -8.30 -4.03
C HIS A 13 -5.61 -7.10 -4.26
N MET A 14 -6.14 -5.90 -4.51
CA MET A 14 -5.30 -4.70 -4.71
C MET A 14 -4.66 -4.20 -3.43
N ALA A 15 -5.39 -4.22 -2.31
CA ALA A 15 -4.80 -3.89 -1.01
C ALA A 15 -3.69 -4.89 -0.66
N LEU A 16 -3.91 -6.20 -0.91
CA LEU A 16 -2.89 -7.23 -0.65
C LEU A 16 -1.66 -7.05 -1.55
N HIS A 17 -1.84 -6.84 -2.85
CA HIS A 17 -0.73 -6.64 -3.78
C HIS A 17 0.05 -5.36 -3.48
N ALA A 18 -0.62 -4.26 -3.11
CA ALA A 18 0.03 -3.02 -2.68
C ALA A 18 0.85 -3.22 -1.40
N ARG A 19 0.31 -3.96 -0.42
CA ARG A 19 1.05 -4.33 0.81
C ARG A 19 2.26 -5.21 0.51
N GLN A 20 2.12 -6.19 -0.39
CA GLN A 20 3.25 -7.04 -0.80
C GLN A 20 4.34 -6.22 -1.50
N ALA A 21 3.99 -5.25 -2.34
CA ALA A 21 4.95 -4.35 -2.97
C ALA A 21 5.65 -3.46 -1.93
N ALA A 22 4.92 -2.94 -0.94
CA ALA A 22 5.49 -2.17 0.16
C ALA A 22 6.44 -3.00 1.05
N LEU A 23 6.05 -4.21 1.42
CA LEU A 23 6.91 -5.14 2.16
C LEU A 23 8.19 -5.48 1.37
N ALA A 24 8.07 -5.75 0.07
CA ALA A 24 9.21 -6.02 -0.80
C ALA A 24 10.16 -4.81 -0.94
N ALA A 25 9.66 -3.60 -0.73
CA ALA A 25 10.44 -2.36 -0.71
C ALA A 25 11.09 -2.07 0.66
N GLY A 26 10.92 -2.95 1.65
CA GLY A 26 11.48 -2.79 2.99
C GLY A 26 10.69 -1.83 3.89
N VAL A 27 9.43 -1.54 3.54
CA VAL A 27 8.55 -0.75 4.40
C VAL A 27 8.17 -1.58 5.64
N PRO A 28 8.29 -1.03 6.85
CA PRO A 28 7.95 -1.74 8.07
C PRO A 28 6.43 -1.94 8.18
N ALA A 29 6.00 -3.03 8.81
CA ALA A 29 4.62 -3.51 8.79
C ALA A 29 3.60 -2.51 9.38
N ASP A 30 4.04 -1.67 10.31
CA ASP A 30 3.27 -0.57 10.90
C ASP A 30 2.98 0.56 9.90
N GLN A 31 3.82 0.74 8.88
CA GLN A 31 3.69 1.78 7.85
C GLN A 31 3.26 1.25 6.48
N VAL A 32 3.31 -0.07 6.28
CA VAL A 32 2.86 -0.76 5.06
C VAL A 32 1.42 -0.37 4.70
N ASP A 33 0.55 -0.21 5.68
CA ASP A 33 -0.83 0.23 5.46
C ASP A 33 -0.92 1.59 4.77
N ARG A 34 -0.14 2.55 5.26
CA ARG A 34 -0.10 3.92 4.77
C ARG A 34 0.47 3.98 3.36
N VAL A 35 1.58 3.27 3.13
CA VAL A 35 2.23 3.19 1.81
C VAL A 35 1.34 2.45 0.81
N ALA A 36 0.72 1.33 1.21
CA ALA A 36 -0.14 0.55 0.33
C ALA A 36 -1.40 1.31 -0.10
N ALA A 37 -2.02 2.07 0.81
CA ALA A 37 -3.15 2.93 0.48
C ALA A 37 -2.78 3.96 -0.60
N GLN A 38 -1.60 4.56 -0.50
CA GLN A 38 -1.13 5.52 -1.48
C GLN A 38 -0.75 4.87 -2.82
N LEU A 39 -0.09 3.71 -2.82
CA LEU A 39 0.19 2.95 -4.04
C LEU A 39 -1.09 2.57 -4.79
N ALA A 40 -2.13 2.17 -4.07
CA ALA A 40 -3.43 1.84 -4.63
C ALA A 40 -4.14 3.08 -5.18
N ALA A 41 -4.06 4.21 -4.48
CA ALA A 41 -4.62 5.49 -4.95
C ALA A 41 -3.91 6.02 -6.21
N GLU A 42 -2.59 5.79 -6.33
CA GLU A 42 -1.80 6.15 -7.50
C GLU A 42 -1.86 5.10 -8.64
N GLU A 43 -2.60 3.99 -8.44
CA GLU A 43 -2.64 2.81 -9.32
C GLU A 43 -1.24 2.30 -9.73
N ASN A 44 -0.23 2.53 -8.88
CA ASN A 44 1.19 2.27 -9.16
C ASN A 44 1.79 1.32 -8.12
N VAL A 45 1.34 0.07 -8.17
CA VAL A 45 1.78 -0.99 -7.26
C VAL A 45 3.17 -1.53 -7.68
N LYS A 46 4.20 -0.71 -7.50
CA LYS A 46 5.61 -1.08 -7.76
C LYS A 46 6.43 -0.93 -6.48
N ALA A 47 7.34 -1.87 -6.24
CA ALA A 47 8.26 -1.81 -5.10
C ALA A 47 9.14 -0.55 -5.12
N SER A 48 9.61 -0.13 -6.30
CA SER A 48 10.35 1.14 -6.45
C SER A 48 9.52 2.34 -5.98
N ARG A 49 8.24 2.41 -6.36
CA ARG A 49 7.34 3.49 -5.95
C ARG A 49 7.04 3.44 -4.45
N ALA A 50 6.90 2.24 -3.91
CA ALA A 50 6.68 2.05 -2.47
C ALA A 50 7.85 2.58 -1.64
N ALA A 51 9.10 2.37 -2.10
CA ALA A 51 10.29 2.92 -1.47
C ALA A 51 10.33 4.45 -1.53
N GLU A 52 9.95 5.05 -2.66
CA GLU A 52 9.85 6.52 -2.81
C GLU A 52 8.83 7.12 -1.84
N ILE A 53 7.62 6.54 -1.78
CA ILE A 53 6.55 6.99 -0.87
C ILE A 53 7.01 6.87 0.59
N TRP A 54 7.64 5.75 0.94
CA TRP A 54 8.17 5.55 2.29
C TRP A 54 9.27 6.56 2.65
N ALA A 55 10.19 6.82 1.73
CA ALA A 55 11.24 7.82 1.93
C ALA A 55 10.65 9.23 2.12
N ALA A 56 9.60 9.58 1.37
CA ALA A 56 8.89 10.85 1.54
C ALA A 56 8.22 10.95 2.92
N GLN A 57 7.49 9.92 3.35
CA GLN A 57 6.78 9.90 4.63
C GLN A 57 7.73 10.01 5.83
N ARG A 58 8.92 9.37 5.76
CA ARG A 58 9.95 9.50 6.80
C ARG A 58 10.52 10.92 6.93
N GLY A 59 10.50 11.70 5.85
CA GLY A 59 10.91 13.10 5.88
C GLY A 59 9.88 13.97 6.61
N GLU A 60 8.60 13.73 6.34
CA GLU A 60 7.49 14.45 6.98
C GLU A 60 7.34 14.12 8.47
N ASP A 61 7.60 12.87 8.87
CA ASP A 61 7.56 12.46 10.28
C ASP A 61 8.69 13.09 11.13
N ASN A 62 9.75 13.65 10.51
CA ASN A 62 10.87 14.29 11.20
C ASN A 62 10.68 15.81 11.39
N GLU A 63 9.63 16.39 10.80
CA GLU A 63 9.25 17.81 10.93
C GLU A 63 8.05 18.04 11.88
N GLN A 64 7.56 16.98 12.56
CA GLN A 64 6.45 17.03 13.51
C GLN A 64 6.92 16.94 14.97
#